data_AF-A0A656G468-F1
#
_entry.id   AF-A0A656G468-F1
#
_cell.length_a   1.000
_cell.length_b   1.000
_cell.length_c   1.000
_cell.angle_alpha   90.00
_cell.angle_beta   90.00
_cell.angle_gamma   90.00
#
_symmetry.space_group_name_H-M   'P 1'
#
loop_
_entity.id
_entity.type
_entity.pdbx_description
1 polymer ?
#
loop_
_entity_poly.entity_id
_entity_poly.type
_entity_poly.pdbx_seq_one_letter_code
_entity_poly.pdbx_strand_id
1 'polypeptide(L)'
;GGRVHDRWTLNDGKREISLTVSGNRFSDDADVVRRWAVAGEGVAYKSWLDVAADVRAGHLKVLMPDLIGERAPLNLLCAHRAQLSKPVILLLEMLRSRCKQQAVGPSPVGLF
;
A
#
# COMPACT_ATOMS: atom_id res chain seq x y z
N GLY A 1 16.96 14.51 7.64
CA GLY A 1 17.72 13.43 6.98
C GLY A 1 16.74 12.39 6.52
N GLY A 2 16.51 12.30 5.20
CA GLY A 2 15.52 11.41 4.61
C GLY A 2 15.98 9.96 4.71
N ARG A 3 15.27 9.16 5.50
CA ARG A 3 15.55 7.72 5.60
C ARG A 3 14.96 7.05 4.37
N VAL A 4 15.82 6.48 3.52
CA VAL A 4 15.39 5.68 2.38
C VAL A 4 14.59 4.47 2.90
N HIS A 5 13.43 4.21 2.31
CA HIS A 5 12.65 3.00 2.59
C HIS A 5 13.10 1.85 1.68
N ASP A 6 14.37 1.46 1.80
CA ASP A 6 15.02 0.42 0.99
C ASP A 6 14.80 -0.99 1.56
N ARG A 7 14.43 -1.11 2.84
CA ARG A 7 14.14 -2.40 3.45
C ARG A 7 12.71 -2.84 3.16
N TRP A 8 12.56 -3.88 2.36
CA TRP A 8 11.27 -4.50 2.05
C TRP A 8 11.06 -5.71 2.94
N THR A 9 9.91 -5.77 3.60
CA THR A 9 9.50 -6.84 4.50
C THR A 9 8.32 -7.57 3.89
N LEU A 10 8.51 -8.84 3.53
CA LEU A 10 7.52 -9.69 2.88
C LEU A 10 7.28 -10.95 3.72
N ASN A 11 6.14 -11.60 3.57
CA ASN A 11 5.79 -12.83 4.29
C ASN A 11 5.22 -13.87 3.32
N ASP A 12 5.76 -15.08 3.34
CA ASP A 12 5.34 -16.20 2.47
C ASP A 12 4.29 -17.12 3.13
N GLY A 13 3.69 -16.67 4.23
CA GLY A 13 2.77 -17.42 5.09
C GLY A 13 3.46 -18.30 6.14
N LYS A 14 4.77 -18.55 6.03
CA LYS A 14 5.55 -19.36 6.98
C LYS A 14 6.60 -18.54 7.72
N ARG A 15 7.21 -17.59 7.03
CA ARG A 15 8.29 -16.75 7.57
C ARG A 15 8.25 -15.35 6.99
N GLU A 16 8.83 -14.43 7.75
CA GLU A 16 9.14 -13.09 7.28
C GLU A 16 10.48 -13.11 6.50
N ILE A 17 10.51 -12.41 5.38
CA ILE A 17 11.65 -12.22 4.50
C ILE A 17 11.89 -10.71 4.44
N SER A 18 13.03 -10.27 4.99
CA SER A 18 13.47 -8.89 4.89
C SER A 18 14.65 -8.80 3.92
N LEU A 19 14.57 -7.90 2.94
CA LEU A 19 15.65 -7.62 2.00
C LEU A 19 15.89 -6.11 1.87
N THR A 20 17.15 -5.72 1.73
CA THR A 20 17.51 -4.35 1.36
C THR A 20 17.57 -4.26 -0.15
N VAL A 21 16.73 -3.40 -0.74
CA VAL A 21 16.64 -3.19 -2.18
C VAL A 21 17.41 -1.93 -2.56
N SER A 22 18.30 -2.07 -3.53
CA SER A 22 18.95 -0.93 -4.18
C SER A 22 18.29 -0.63 -5.53
N GLY A 23 18.38 0.62 -5.97
CA GLY A 23 17.83 1.08 -7.23
C GLY A 23 18.48 2.38 -7.67
N ASN A 24 18.23 2.79 -8.91
CA ASN A 24 18.72 4.05 -9.48
C ASN A 24 17.77 5.24 -9.24
N ARG A 25 16.68 5.03 -8.49
CA ARG A 25 15.64 6.02 -8.16
C ARG A 25 15.24 5.86 -6.71
N PHE A 26 15.10 6.99 -6.02
CA PHE A 26 14.59 7.08 -4.66
C PHE A 26 13.77 8.36 -4.52
N SER A 27 12.66 8.28 -3.80
CA SER A 27 11.87 9.43 -3.39
C SER A 27 11.19 9.13 -2.06
N ASP A 28 11.02 10.16 -1.24
CA ASP A 28 10.18 10.14 -0.05
C ASP A 28 8.71 10.48 -0.34
N ASP A 29 8.38 10.87 -1.59
CA ASP A 29 7.01 11.05 -2.06
C ASP A 29 6.46 9.74 -2.66
N ALA A 30 5.44 9.20 -2.00
CA ALA A 30 4.79 7.97 -2.38
C ALA A 30 4.12 8.02 -3.77
N ASP A 31 3.62 9.17 -4.22
CA ASP A 31 2.98 9.32 -5.53
C ASP A 31 4.01 9.41 -6.66
N VAL A 32 5.17 10.02 -6.41
CA VAL A 32 6.30 10.00 -7.36
C VAL A 32 6.71 8.55 -7.67
N VAL A 33 6.90 7.73 -6.63
CA VAL A 33 7.24 6.31 -6.79
C VAL A 33 6.15 5.54 -7.55
N ARG A 34 4.86 5.84 -7.27
CA ARG A 34 3.73 5.24 -7.99
C ARG A 34 3.77 5.58 -9.48
N ARG A 35 3.99 6.85 -9.83
CA ARG A 35 4.04 7.32 -11.23
C ARG A 35 5.19 6.69 -11.99
N TRP A 36 6.35 6.50 -11.36
CA TRP A 36 7.47 5.75 -11.95
C TRP A 36 7.10 4.31 -12.28
N ALA A 37 6.46 3.60 -11.34
CA ALA A 37 6.01 2.23 -11.58
C ALA A 37 5.01 2.13 -12.75
N VAL A 38 4.03 3.05 -12.80
CA VAL A 38 3.05 3.12 -13.90
C VAL A 38 3.72 3.44 -15.24
N ALA A 39 4.78 4.25 -15.23
CA ALA A 39 5.57 4.56 -16.43
C ALA A 39 6.52 3.41 -16.85
N GLY A 40 6.58 2.30 -16.10
CA GLY A 40 7.46 1.17 -16.41
C GLY A 40 8.91 1.36 -15.96
N GLU A 41 9.18 2.31 -15.07
CA GLU A 41 10.53 2.65 -14.60
C GLU A 41 11.07 1.71 -13.51
N GLY A 42 10.40 0.57 -13.28
CA GLY A 42 10.86 -0.48 -12.36
C GLY A 42 9.76 -1.10 -11.50
N VAL A 43 10.18 -1.71 -10.40
CA VAL A 43 9.29 -2.38 -9.42
C VAL A 43 9.14 -1.50 -8.19
N ALA A 44 7.90 -1.35 -7.70
CA ALA A 44 7.61 -0.61 -6.47
C ALA A 44 6.97 -1.51 -5.41
N TYR A 45 7.44 -1.36 -4.18
CA TYR A 45 6.83 -1.94 -2.99
C TYR A 45 5.98 -0.86 -2.30
N LYS A 46 4.66 -1.03 -2.34
CA LYS A 46 3.70 -0.01 -1.88
C LYS A 46 2.50 -0.64 -1.18
N SER A 47 1.79 0.18 -0.41
CA SER A 47 0.51 -0.22 0.19
C SER A 47 -0.51 -0.53 -0.91
N TRP A 48 -1.38 -1.52 -0.67
CA TRP A 48 -2.47 -1.82 -1.61
C TRP A 48 -3.35 -0.59 -1.87
N LEU A 49 -3.61 0.23 -0.85
CA LEU A 49 -4.43 1.43 -0.97
C LEU A 49 -3.89 2.40 -2.04
N ASP A 50 -2.56 2.52 -2.17
CA ASP A 50 -1.93 3.41 -3.15
C ASP A 50 -2.06 2.91 -4.60
N VAL A 51 -2.06 1.60 -4.81
CA VAL A 51 -1.89 0.99 -6.15
C VAL A 51 -3.11 0.22 -6.64
N ALA A 52 -4.11 -0.03 -5.79
CA ALA A 52 -5.26 -0.87 -6.12
C ALA A 52 -6.03 -0.39 -7.36
N ALA A 53 -6.11 0.93 -7.58
CA ALA A 53 -6.76 1.48 -8.76
C ALA A 53 -6.00 1.15 -10.05
N ASP A 54 -4.68 1.32 -10.06
CA ASP A 54 -3.84 1.03 -11.23
C ASP A 54 -3.75 -0.47 -11.51
N VAL A 55 -3.72 -1.30 -10.47
CA VAL A 55 -3.76 -2.76 -10.63
C VAL A 55 -5.08 -3.20 -11.25
N ARG A 56 -6.22 -2.68 -10.77
CA ARG A 56 -7.54 -2.98 -11.36
C ARG A 56 -7.68 -2.45 -12.79
N ALA A 57 -7.06 -1.31 -13.10
CA ALA A 57 -7.05 -0.74 -14.45
C ALA A 57 -6.06 -1.46 -15.39
N GLY A 58 -5.22 -2.36 -14.89
CA GLY A 58 -4.21 -3.06 -15.68
C GLY A 58 -2.94 -2.24 -15.98
N HIS A 59 -2.80 -1.05 -15.37
CA HIS A 59 -1.58 -0.24 -15.50
C HIS A 59 -0.41 -0.82 -14.69
N LEU A 60 -0.71 -1.53 -13.59
CA LEU A 60 0.27 -2.22 -12.76
C LEU A 60 -0.05 -3.71 -12.66
N LYS A 61 0.99 -4.53 -12.54
CA LYS A 61 0.88 -5.97 -12.33
C LYS A 61 1.54 -6.36 -11.02
N VAL A 62 0.86 -7.20 -10.24
CA VAL A 62 1.44 -7.81 -9.03
C VAL A 62 2.43 -8.90 -9.46
N LEU A 63 3.69 -8.79 -9.01
CA LEU A 63 4.77 -9.70 -9.44
C LEU A 63 4.88 -10.97 -8.58
N MET A 64 4.59 -10.86 -7.28
CA MET A 64 4.77 -11.94 -6.31
C MET A 64 3.49 -12.06 -5.45
N PRO A 65 2.38 -12.59 -6.02
CA PRO A 65 1.09 -12.63 -5.34
C PRO A 65 1.09 -13.49 -4.07
N ASP A 66 2.02 -14.44 -3.97
CA ASP A 66 2.17 -15.32 -2.81
C ASP A 66 2.95 -14.68 -1.65
N LEU A 67 3.56 -13.51 -1.88
CA LEU A 67 4.28 -12.75 -0.86
C LEU A 67 3.42 -11.59 -0.38
N ILE A 68 3.07 -11.64 0.91
CA ILE A 68 2.27 -10.61 1.56
C ILE A 68 3.21 -9.53 2.11
N GLY A 69 2.93 -8.27 1.78
CA GLY A 69 3.65 -7.13 2.35
C GLY A 69 3.34 -6.89 3.83
N GLU A 70 4.07 -5.96 4.44
CA GLU A 70 3.85 -5.53 5.81
C GLU A 70 2.45 -4.94 6.03
N ARG A 71 1.95 -5.05 7.26
CA ARG A 71 0.67 -4.44 7.62
C ARG A 71 0.80 -2.92 7.62
N ALA A 72 -0.03 -2.25 6.83
CA ALA A 72 -0.16 -0.79 6.80
C ALA A 72 -1.51 -0.36 7.43
N PRO A 73 -1.63 -0.27 8.76
CA PRO A 73 -2.88 0.13 9.41
C PRO A 73 -3.18 1.61 9.16
N LEU A 74 -4.38 1.90 8.64
CA LEU A 74 -4.89 3.26 8.48
C LEU A 74 -5.69 3.68 9.71
N ASN A 75 -5.22 4.70 10.43
CA ASN A 75 -5.82 5.18 11.67
C ASN A 75 -6.32 6.63 11.53
N LEU A 76 -7.44 6.95 12.17
CA LEU A 76 -7.89 8.33 12.37
C LEU A 76 -7.44 8.79 13.76
N LEU A 77 -6.61 9.84 13.81
CA LEU A 77 -6.11 10.41 15.06
C LEU A 77 -6.82 11.72 15.37
N CYS A 78 -7.23 11.90 16.62
CA CYS A 78 -7.78 13.15 17.13
C CYS A 78 -6.95 13.58 18.33
N ALA A 79 -6.58 14.87 18.40
CA ALA A 79 -5.76 15.39 19.50
C ALA A 79 -6.52 15.36 20.83
N HIS A 80 -7.85 15.48 20.78
CA HIS A 80 -8.71 15.41 21.97
C HIS A 80 -10.05 14.75 21.66
N ARG A 81 -10.61 13.97 22.61
CA ARG A 81 -11.90 13.27 22.44
C ARG A 81 -13.07 14.19 22.08
N ALA A 82 -13.03 15.46 22.50
CA ALA A 82 -14.05 16.45 22.17
C ALA A 82 -14.11 16.78 20.66
N GLN A 83 -13.05 16.47 19.90
CA GLN A 83 -13.02 16.64 18.44
C GLN A 83 -13.74 15.52 17.69
N LEU A 84 -14.15 14.44 18.38
CA LEU A 84 -14.99 13.37 17.83
C LEU A 84 -16.45 13.83 17.73
N SER A 85 -16.67 14.91 17.00
CA SER A 85 -17.98 15.44 16.68
C SER A 85 -18.75 14.50 15.72
N LYS A 86 -20.07 14.68 15.63
CA LYS A 86 -20.92 13.91 14.72
C LYS A 86 -20.42 13.91 13.25
N PRO A 87 -20.01 15.05 12.66
CA PRO A 87 -19.43 15.05 11.30
C PRO A 87 -18.15 14.21 11.17
N VAL A 88 -17.28 14.23 12.18
CA VAL A 88 -16.03 13.44 12.18
C VAL A 88 -16.33 11.95 12.25
N ILE A 89 -17.33 11.54 13.03
CA ILE A 89 -17.77 10.15 13.10
C ILE A 89 -18.36 9.70 11.75
N LEU A 90 -19.22 10.52 11.13
CA LEU A 90 -19.76 10.22 9.80
C LEU A 90 -18.67 10.10 8.73
N LEU A 91 -17.64 10.96 8.78
CA LEU A 91 -16.47 10.87 7.91
C LEU A 91 -15.72 9.56 8.15
N LEU A 92 -15.47 9.18 9.40
CA LEU A 92 -14.82 7.91 9.75
C LEU A 92 -15.59 6.71 9.21
N GLU A 93 -16.91 6.69 9.35
CA GLU A 93 -17.77 5.64 8.83
C GLU A 93 -17.71 5.55 7.30
N MET A 94 -17.78 6.70 6.61
CA MET A 94 -17.63 6.76 5.16
C MET A 94 -16.26 6.25 4.71
N LEU A 95 -15.17 6.68 5.36
CA LEU A 95 -13.81 6.25 5.04
C LEU A 95 -13.65 4.74 5.28
N ARG A 96 -14.16 4.21 6.39
CA ARG A 96 -14.15 2.76 6.67
C ARG A 96 -14.85 1.97 5.58
N SER A 97 -16.03 2.43 5.14
CA SER A 97 -16.80 1.78 4.07
C SER A 97 -16.01 1.75 2.75
N ARG A 98 -15.45 2.90 2.34
CA ARG A 98 -14.64 3.00 1.11
C ARG A 98 -13.35 2.18 1.17
N CYS A 99 -12.63 2.21 2.28
CA CYS A 99 -11.41 1.42 2.45
C CYS A 99 -11.69 -0.08 2.40
N LYS A 100 -12.81 -0.55 2.98
CA LYS A 100 -13.21 -1.96 2.88
C LYS A 100 -13.47 -2.39 1.43
N GLN A 101 -14.10 -1.53 0.61
CA GLN A 101 -14.33 -1.81 -0.81
C GLN A 101 -13.01 -1.90 -1.59
N GLN A 102 -12.00 -1.13 -1.18
CA GLN A 102 -10.69 -1.15 -1.83
C GLN A 102 -9.76 -2.24 -1.30
N ALA A 103 -9.97 -2.78 -0.10
CA ALA A 103 -9.11 -3.76 0.56
C ALA A 103 -9.11 -5.15 -0.08
N VAL A 104 -9.95 -5.40 -1.09
CA VAL A 104 -9.93 -6.66 -1.85
C VAL A 104 -8.73 -6.64 -2.80
N GLY A 105 -7.64 -7.30 -2.38
CA GLY A 105 -6.51 -7.64 -3.23
C GLY A 105 -6.89 -8.69 -4.29
N PRO A 106 -6.04 -8.94 -5.30
CA PRO A 106 -6.25 -10.06 -6.21
C PRO A 106 -6.23 -11.35 -5.37
N SER A 107 -7.19 -12.24 -5.62
CA SER A 107 -7.18 -13.57 -5.01
C SER A 107 -5.87 -14.30 -5.38
N PRO A 108 -5.23 -15.08 -4.49
CA PRO A 108 -4.04 -15.89 -4.79
C PRO A 108 -4.26 -16.99 -5.84
N VAL A 109 -5.37 -16.99 -6.58
CA VAL A 109 -5.80 -18.12 -7.41
C VAL A 109 -5.78 -17.71 -8.87
N GLY A 110 -4.77 -18.18 -9.58
CA GLY A 110 -4.66 -18.03 -11.03
C GLY A 110 -3.27 -18.45 -11.54
N LEU A 111 -2.95 -19.74 -11.40
CA LEU A 111 -1.95 -20.39 -12.27
C LEU A 111 -2.35 -20.13 -13.73
N PHE A 112 -1.47 -19.45 -14.47
CA PHE A 112 -1.22 -19.77 -15.87
C PHE A 112 0.13 -20.49 -15.92
#